data_AF-A0AAD4GW33-F1
#
_entry.id   AF-A0AAD4GW33-F1
#
_cell.length_a   1.000
_cell.length_b   1.000
_cell.length_c   1.000
_cell.angle_alpha   90.00
_cell.angle_beta   90.00
_cell.angle_gamma   90.00
#
_symmetry.space_group_name_H-M   'P 1'
#
loop_
_entity.id
_entity.type
_entity.pdbx_description
1 polymer ?
#
loop_
_entity_poly.entity_id
_entity_poly.type
_entity_poly.pdbx_seq_one_letter_code
_entity_poly.pdbx_strand_id
1 'polypeptide(L)'
;MTSPPTSDCREDSSPIEKQLKLISSPEKGRDTFVNQFPLWRPGARGIFGGIAIAQSLRAAQATVDDKFHVHSMHCSFIFAGKPDMAITYSVERVRDGRSFCTRSVRATQHGRPIFIANISFALPVQATNIVEHAETPPPNVPFVPEVVESPVKPHGIPSDTPFINKSVGVRSLSSSAGPQDKRMHQWIKAQGVMPSDTGMHLAALAFMSDSYFLAAVPHSHEIWHFEHPPVTEFYQTTQDIFSTSTTHSKVPRPHYDLSPKDPVRPVREVAMMVSLDHTIYFHNQSKLRADEWLLAEVHTSWAGESRGLMHQRIWSRDGVLLATCIQEGIVRLGSEKSSRL
;
A
#
# COMPACT_ATOMS: atom_id res chain seq x y z
N MET A 1 -5.27 39.55 -23.08
CA MET A 1 -4.40 38.50 -22.53
C MET A 1 -4.92 38.17 -21.14
N THR A 2 -5.80 37.17 -21.05
CA THR A 2 -6.39 36.71 -19.80
C THR A 2 -5.53 35.56 -19.26
N SER A 3 -4.94 35.77 -18.10
CA SER A 3 -4.20 34.75 -17.34
C SER A 3 -5.08 33.52 -17.10
N PRO A 4 -4.53 32.30 -17.12
CA PRO A 4 -5.31 31.11 -16.78
C PRO A 4 -5.66 31.13 -15.28
N PRO A 5 -6.79 30.54 -14.86
CA PRO A 5 -7.15 30.50 -13.45
C PRO A 5 -6.11 29.67 -12.70
N THR A 6 -5.46 30.30 -11.73
CA THR A 6 -4.58 29.65 -10.76
C THR A 6 -5.38 28.60 -9.99
N SER A 7 -5.02 27.34 -10.17
CA SER A 7 -5.64 26.18 -9.52
C SER A 7 -5.48 26.24 -8.00
N ASP A 8 -6.56 25.93 -7.27
CA ASP A 8 -6.69 25.74 -5.82
C ASP A 8 -5.72 24.71 -5.21
N CYS A 9 -4.41 24.96 -5.27
CA CYS A 9 -3.47 24.28 -4.39
C CYS A 9 -3.27 25.15 -3.15
N ARG A 10 -3.82 24.73 -2.01
CA ARG A 10 -3.30 25.16 -0.71
C ARG A 10 -1.80 24.85 -0.70
N GLU A 11 -0.95 25.82 -0.35
CA GLU A 11 0.50 25.63 -0.20
C GLU A 11 0.85 24.49 0.79
N ASP A 12 -0.12 24.10 1.64
CA ASP A 12 0.01 23.10 2.72
C ASP A 12 -0.49 21.68 2.39
N SER A 13 -0.70 21.28 1.12
CA SER A 13 -1.12 19.90 0.81
C SER A 13 -0.15 18.85 1.39
N SER A 14 -0.68 17.86 2.09
CA SER A 14 0.12 16.78 2.68
C SER A 14 0.94 16.01 1.63
N PRO A 15 2.07 15.36 2.01
CA PRO A 15 2.88 14.62 1.05
C PRO A 15 2.10 13.54 0.27
N ILE A 16 1.13 12.86 0.92
CA ILE A 16 0.28 11.89 0.22
C ILE A 16 -0.68 12.55 -0.76
N GLU A 17 -1.28 13.71 -0.43
CA GLU A 17 -2.17 14.41 -1.37
C GLU A 17 -1.47 14.74 -2.68
N LYS A 18 -0.20 15.16 -2.61
CA LYS A 18 0.61 15.41 -3.81
C LYS A 18 0.72 14.17 -4.70
N GLN A 19 0.77 12.98 -4.10
CA GLN A 19 0.80 11.70 -4.83
C GLN A 19 -0.57 11.27 -5.37
N LEU A 20 -1.67 11.90 -4.96
CA LEU A 20 -3.03 11.57 -5.39
C LEU A 20 -3.60 12.57 -6.40
N LYS A 21 -3.00 13.76 -6.53
CA LYS A 21 -3.50 14.79 -7.44
C LYS A 21 -3.17 14.48 -8.90
N LEU A 22 -4.20 14.60 -9.73
CA LEU A 22 -4.16 14.39 -11.17
C LEU A 22 -4.65 15.64 -11.91
N ILE A 23 -4.13 15.88 -13.10
CA ILE A 23 -4.60 16.90 -14.03
C ILE A 23 -5.27 16.20 -15.23
N SER A 24 -6.41 16.72 -15.68
CA SER A 24 -7.04 16.24 -16.91
C SER A 24 -6.19 16.63 -18.12
N SER A 25 -6.00 15.68 -19.04
CA SER A 25 -5.16 15.81 -20.23
C SER A 25 -6.01 15.51 -21.48
N PRO A 26 -6.96 16.40 -21.84
CA PRO A 26 -7.86 16.19 -22.96
C PRO A 26 -7.13 16.05 -24.31
N GLU A 27 -5.94 16.64 -24.43
CA GLU A 27 -5.06 16.50 -25.59
C GLU A 27 -4.56 15.06 -25.80
N LYS A 28 -4.58 14.22 -24.75
CA LYS A 28 -4.24 12.79 -24.83
C LYS A 28 -5.47 11.89 -24.96
N GLY A 29 -6.66 12.45 -24.94
CA GLY A 29 -7.93 11.72 -25.07
C GLY A 29 -8.96 12.14 -24.03
N ARG A 30 -10.23 11.80 -24.30
CA ARG A 30 -11.31 11.93 -23.32
C ARG A 30 -11.01 11.06 -22.08
N ASP A 31 -11.46 11.53 -20.90
CA ASP A 31 -11.32 10.81 -19.63
C ASP A 31 -9.87 10.33 -19.38
N THR A 32 -8.90 11.18 -19.77
CA THR A 32 -7.46 10.93 -19.60
C THR A 32 -6.85 11.92 -18.61
N PHE A 33 -5.97 11.41 -17.76
CA PHE A 33 -5.38 12.14 -16.64
C PHE A 33 -3.87 11.89 -16.54
N VAL A 34 -3.14 12.83 -15.95
CA VAL A 34 -1.70 12.72 -15.68
C VAL A 34 -1.40 13.14 -14.24
N ASN A 35 -0.37 12.55 -13.62
CA ASN A 35 0.05 12.98 -12.29
C ASN A 35 0.49 14.45 -12.28
N GLN A 36 -0.01 15.22 -11.31
CA GLN A 36 0.32 16.65 -11.18
C GLN A 36 1.74 16.87 -10.64
N PHE A 37 2.15 16.04 -9.68
CA PHE A 37 3.43 16.18 -8.98
C PHE A 37 4.39 15.05 -9.36
N PRO A 38 5.71 15.26 -9.20
CA PRO A 38 6.69 14.20 -9.32
C PRO A 38 6.36 13.00 -8.41
N LEU A 39 6.63 11.80 -8.93
CA LEU A 39 6.36 10.55 -8.24
C LEU A 39 7.30 10.38 -7.04
N TRP A 40 6.75 9.97 -5.91
CA TRP A 40 7.52 9.65 -4.70
C TRP A 40 8.46 8.46 -4.95
N ARG A 41 9.68 8.53 -4.39
CA ARG A 41 10.77 7.57 -4.64
C ARG A 41 11.28 6.96 -3.34
N PRO A 42 10.86 5.73 -3.01
CA PRO A 42 11.39 5.01 -1.85
C PRO A 42 12.71 4.28 -2.15
N GLY A 43 13.58 4.81 -3.02
CA GLY A 43 14.90 4.24 -3.31
C GLY A 43 14.92 2.97 -4.17
N ALA A 44 13.77 2.50 -4.67
CA ALA A 44 13.68 1.34 -5.55
C ALA A 44 13.91 1.70 -7.03
N ARG A 45 14.27 0.71 -7.87
CA ARG A 45 14.49 0.88 -9.32
C ARG A 45 13.23 1.29 -10.10
N GLY A 46 12.06 0.94 -9.59
CA GLY A 46 10.76 1.26 -10.19
C GLY A 46 9.94 2.23 -9.33
N ILE A 47 8.78 2.63 -9.86
CA ILE A 47 7.78 3.36 -9.07
C ILE A 47 7.24 2.50 -7.92
N PHE A 48 6.81 3.15 -6.84
CA PHE A 48 6.04 2.48 -5.79
C PHE A 48 4.66 2.07 -6.34
N GLY A 49 4.25 0.82 -6.15
CA GLY A 49 3.03 0.27 -6.74
C GLY A 49 1.76 0.98 -6.26
N GLY A 50 1.73 1.39 -4.99
CA GLY A 50 0.67 2.21 -4.40
C GLY A 50 0.37 3.51 -5.16
N ILE A 51 1.35 4.09 -5.87
CA ILE A 51 1.11 5.26 -6.76
C ILE A 51 0.18 4.86 -7.90
N ALA A 52 0.48 3.76 -8.59
CA ALA A 52 -0.32 3.31 -9.74
C ALA A 52 -1.73 2.90 -9.32
N ILE A 53 -1.86 2.22 -8.18
CA ILE A 53 -3.15 1.85 -7.57
C ILE A 53 -3.97 3.11 -7.26
N ALA A 54 -3.44 4.00 -6.43
CA ALA A 54 -4.19 5.13 -5.92
C ALA A 54 -4.55 6.16 -7.00
N GLN A 55 -3.63 6.45 -7.91
CA GLN A 55 -3.91 7.37 -9.01
C GLN A 55 -4.88 6.76 -10.03
N SER A 56 -4.86 5.45 -10.27
CA SER A 56 -5.90 4.81 -11.10
C SER A 56 -7.28 4.93 -10.45
N LEU A 57 -7.37 4.80 -9.12
CA LEU A 57 -8.61 5.05 -8.39
C LEU A 57 -9.07 6.52 -8.50
N ARG A 58 -8.18 7.50 -8.33
CA ARG A 58 -8.52 8.92 -8.50
C ARG A 58 -8.98 9.24 -9.92
N ALA A 59 -8.33 8.69 -10.94
CA ALA A 59 -8.73 8.84 -12.32
C ALA A 59 -10.14 8.27 -12.56
N ALA A 60 -10.44 7.08 -12.05
CA ALA A 60 -11.77 6.50 -12.16
C ALA A 60 -12.84 7.31 -11.41
N GLN A 61 -12.56 7.73 -10.16
CA GLN A 61 -13.44 8.59 -9.36
C GLN A 61 -13.82 9.86 -10.12
N ALA A 62 -12.87 10.52 -10.78
CA ALA A 62 -13.11 11.73 -11.57
C ALA A 62 -14.05 11.55 -12.77
N THR A 63 -14.43 10.31 -13.12
CA THR A 63 -15.32 9.99 -14.25
C THR A 63 -16.67 9.41 -13.81
N VAL A 64 -16.94 9.36 -12.50
CA VAL A 64 -18.15 8.82 -11.89
C VAL A 64 -18.86 9.94 -11.14
N ASP A 65 -20.19 9.90 -11.10
CA ASP A 65 -21.01 10.82 -10.29
C ASP A 65 -20.75 10.56 -8.79
N ASP A 66 -20.54 11.63 -8.01
CA ASP A 66 -20.14 11.59 -6.60
C ASP A 66 -21.06 10.75 -5.69
N LYS A 67 -22.31 10.50 -6.11
CA LYS A 67 -23.23 9.61 -5.38
C LYS A 67 -22.83 8.14 -5.38
N PHE A 68 -21.94 7.71 -6.30
CA PHE A 68 -21.47 6.33 -6.35
C PHE A 68 -20.16 6.21 -5.59
N HIS A 69 -20.08 5.21 -4.72
CA HIS A 69 -18.90 4.93 -3.93
C HIS A 69 -18.18 3.69 -4.48
N VAL A 70 -16.85 3.74 -4.55
CA VAL A 70 -16.04 2.59 -4.95
C VAL A 70 -16.24 1.47 -3.93
N HIS A 71 -16.43 0.23 -4.37
CA HIS A 71 -16.52 -0.92 -3.44
C HIS A 71 -15.50 -2.01 -3.74
N SER A 72 -14.98 -2.06 -4.97
CA SER A 72 -13.88 -2.96 -5.30
C SER A 72 -12.98 -2.41 -6.41
N MET A 73 -11.73 -2.85 -6.38
CA MET A 73 -10.70 -2.53 -7.35
C MET A 73 -9.80 -3.74 -7.55
N HIS A 74 -9.62 -4.15 -8.81
CA HIS A 74 -8.76 -5.27 -9.20
C HIS A 74 -7.68 -4.76 -10.14
N CYS A 75 -6.41 -5.01 -9.80
CA CYS A 75 -5.27 -4.41 -10.48
C CYS A 75 -4.32 -5.48 -11.03
N SER A 76 -3.63 -5.16 -12.11
CA SER A 76 -2.53 -5.97 -12.64
C SER A 76 -1.33 -5.07 -12.93
N PHE A 77 -0.18 -5.43 -12.37
CA PHE A 77 1.11 -4.82 -12.68
C PHE A 77 1.69 -5.47 -13.93
N ILE A 78 1.92 -4.68 -14.98
CA ILE A 78 2.31 -5.20 -16.30
C ILE A 78 3.81 -5.01 -16.55
N PHE A 79 4.30 -3.77 -16.37
CA PHE A 79 5.71 -3.44 -16.53
C PHE A 79 6.15 -2.46 -15.44
N ALA A 80 7.43 -2.53 -15.06
CA ALA A 80 8.00 -1.60 -14.10
C ALA A 80 7.92 -0.16 -14.62
N GLY A 81 7.26 0.71 -13.87
CA GLY A 81 7.22 2.14 -14.15
C GLY A 81 8.55 2.82 -13.81
N LYS A 82 8.88 3.87 -14.56
CA LYS A 82 10.06 4.72 -14.35
C LYS A 82 9.68 5.96 -13.51
N PRO A 83 10.42 6.28 -12.44
CA PRO A 83 10.06 7.36 -11.52
C PRO A 83 10.28 8.78 -12.08
N ASP A 84 11.11 8.93 -13.12
CA ASP A 84 11.38 10.21 -13.80
C ASP A 84 10.34 10.60 -14.85
N MET A 85 9.30 9.78 -15.01
CA MET A 85 8.32 9.97 -16.07
C MET A 85 6.90 10.07 -15.52
N ALA A 86 6.13 11.00 -16.07
CA ALA A 86 4.70 11.09 -15.80
C ALA A 86 3.97 9.83 -16.29
N ILE A 87 2.94 9.43 -15.54
CA ILE A 87 2.05 8.33 -15.86
C ILE A 87 0.78 8.94 -16.47
N THR A 88 0.34 8.41 -17.61
CA THR A 88 -0.94 8.78 -18.24
C THR A 88 -1.97 7.70 -17.94
N TYR A 89 -3.09 8.10 -17.33
CA TYR A 89 -4.20 7.24 -16.95
C TYR A 89 -5.36 7.47 -17.90
N SER A 90 -5.67 6.50 -18.75
CA SER A 90 -6.84 6.54 -19.63
C SER A 90 -7.95 5.71 -19.03
N VAL A 91 -9.13 6.33 -18.84
CA VAL A 91 -10.28 5.70 -18.22
C VAL A 91 -11.33 5.36 -19.26
N GLU A 92 -11.69 4.09 -19.33
CA GLU A 92 -12.83 3.59 -20.09
C GLU A 92 -14.06 3.46 -19.19
N ARG A 93 -15.17 4.06 -19.62
CA ARG A 93 -16.48 3.92 -18.98
C ARG A 93 -17.16 2.64 -19.45
N VAL A 94 -16.76 1.51 -18.85
CA VAL A 94 -17.24 0.17 -19.23
C VAL A 94 -18.76 0.06 -19.07
N ARG A 95 -19.31 0.60 -17.97
CA ARG A 95 -20.75 0.59 -17.70
C ARG A 95 -21.17 1.74 -16.80
N ASP A 96 -22.28 2.37 -17.13
CA ASP A 96 -23.03 3.27 -16.27
C ASP A 96 -24.45 2.73 -16.09
N GLY A 97 -24.67 1.98 -15.01
CA GLY A 97 -25.96 1.44 -14.63
C GLY A 97 -26.69 2.32 -13.62
N ARG A 98 -27.93 1.93 -13.29
CA ARG A 98 -28.75 2.65 -12.29
C ARG A 98 -28.12 2.62 -10.89
N SER A 99 -27.55 1.47 -10.50
CA SER A 99 -27.02 1.24 -9.14
C SER A 99 -25.53 0.93 -9.10
N PHE A 100 -24.92 0.62 -10.25
CA PHE A 100 -23.51 0.24 -10.36
C PHE A 100 -22.87 0.92 -11.57
N CYS A 101 -21.63 1.36 -11.40
CA CYS A 101 -20.77 1.86 -12.45
C CYS A 101 -19.47 1.05 -12.48
N THR A 102 -18.93 0.82 -13.67
CA THR A 102 -17.66 0.13 -13.85
C THR A 102 -16.72 0.99 -14.70
N ARG A 103 -15.48 1.10 -14.26
CA ARG A 103 -14.39 1.77 -14.97
C ARG A 103 -13.25 0.80 -15.20
N SER A 104 -12.66 0.84 -16.39
CA SER A 104 -11.35 0.23 -16.65
C SER A 104 -10.33 1.34 -16.81
N VAL A 105 -9.20 1.25 -16.12
CA VAL A 105 -8.14 2.26 -16.13
C VAL A 105 -6.88 1.62 -16.66
N ARG A 106 -6.29 2.22 -17.68
CA ARG A 106 -4.98 1.84 -18.20
C ARG A 106 -3.98 2.94 -17.87
N ALA A 107 -2.98 2.62 -17.06
CA ALA A 107 -1.87 3.51 -16.77
C ALA A 107 -0.71 3.20 -17.71
N THR A 108 -0.19 4.23 -18.40
CA THR A 108 0.84 4.09 -19.42
C THR A 108 2.01 5.05 -19.22
N GLN A 109 3.18 4.62 -19.68
CA GLN A 109 4.37 5.46 -19.84
C GLN A 109 4.91 5.25 -21.26
N HIS A 110 5.10 6.34 -22.03
CA HIS A 110 5.39 6.29 -23.47
C HIS A 110 4.46 5.35 -24.26
N GLY A 111 3.16 5.36 -23.93
CA GLY A 111 2.16 4.49 -24.59
C GLY A 111 2.24 3.01 -24.20
N ARG A 112 3.23 2.57 -23.41
CA ARG A 112 3.34 1.20 -22.91
C ARG A 112 2.55 1.07 -21.60
N PRO A 113 1.64 0.08 -21.47
CA PRO A 113 0.88 -0.12 -20.24
C PRO A 113 1.78 -0.62 -19.12
N ILE A 114 1.86 0.12 -18.01
CA ILE A 114 2.59 -0.32 -16.81
C ILE A 114 1.66 -0.96 -15.79
N PHE A 115 0.37 -0.59 -15.83
CA PHE A 115 -0.63 -1.02 -14.87
C PHE A 115 -2.02 -0.95 -15.48
N ILE A 116 -2.89 -1.88 -15.11
CA ILE A 116 -4.31 -1.91 -15.51
C ILE A 116 -5.15 -2.14 -14.26
N ALA A 117 -6.30 -1.47 -14.17
CA ALA A 117 -7.26 -1.74 -13.11
C ALA A 117 -8.70 -1.76 -13.60
N ASN A 118 -9.52 -2.63 -13.03
CA ASN A 118 -10.98 -2.60 -13.15
C ASN A 118 -11.57 -2.21 -11.79
N ILE A 119 -12.41 -1.18 -11.80
CA ILE A 119 -12.89 -0.52 -10.58
C ILE A 119 -14.41 -0.44 -10.64
N SER A 120 -15.06 -0.91 -9.57
CA SER A 120 -16.50 -0.98 -9.46
C SER A 120 -17.01 -0.03 -8.37
N PHE A 121 -18.08 0.68 -8.72
CA PHE A 121 -18.74 1.67 -7.88
C PHE A 121 -20.21 1.31 -7.73
N ALA A 122 -20.79 1.61 -6.57
CA ALA A 122 -22.19 1.34 -6.26
C ALA A 122 -22.82 2.53 -5.52
N LEU A 123 -24.13 2.69 -5.68
CA LEU A 123 -24.90 3.59 -4.80
C LEU A 123 -24.90 3.02 -3.36
N PRO A 124 -24.86 3.88 -2.34
CA PRO A 124 -25.10 3.46 -0.96
C PRO A 124 -26.43 2.72 -0.82
N VAL A 125 -26.44 1.65 -0.03
CA VAL A 125 -27.65 0.89 0.27
C VAL A 125 -28.56 1.73 1.19
N GLN A 126 -29.79 1.99 0.77
CA GLN A 126 -30.82 2.68 1.57
C GLN A 126 -31.83 1.71 2.21
N ALA A 127 -31.54 0.41 2.20
CA ALA A 127 -32.45 -0.61 2.73
C ALA A 127 -32.42 -0.64 4.27
N THR A 128 -33.59 -0.86 4.89
CA THR A 128 -33.75 -0.94 6.35
C THR A 128 -33.67 -2.37 6.90
N ASN A 129 -33.73 -3.38 6.02
CA ASN A 129 -33.60 -4.79 6.37
C ASN A 129 -32.32 -5.36 5.72
N ILE A 130 -31.20 -5.19 6.41
CA ILE A 130 -29.86 -5.54 5.92
C ILE A 130 -29.17 -6.53 6.85
N VAL A 131 -28.26 -7.31 6.28
CA VAL A 131 -27.37 -8.22 7.02
C VAL A 131 -26.02 -7.55 7.17
N GLU A 132 -25.53 -7.46 8.41
CA GLU A 132 -24.25 -6.82 8.72
C GLU A 132 -23.41 -7.70 9.64
N HIS A 133 -22.16 -7.90 9.26
CA HIS A 133 -21.10 -8.44 10.11
C HIS A 133 -19.75 -8.04 9.52
N ALA A 134 -18.71 -8.03 10.36
CA ALA A 134 -17.34 -7.82 9.92
C ALA A 134 -16.38 -8.57 10.85
N GLU A 135 -15.21 -8.91 10.33
CA GLU A 135 -14.10 -9.42 11.14
C GLU A 135 -13.62 -8.31 12.10
N THR A 136 -13.49 -8.62 13.39
CA THR A 136 -12.92 -7.70 14.39
C THR A 136 -11.40 -7.74 14.33
N PRO A 137 -10.69 -6.64 14.67
CA PRO A 137 -9.24 -6.67 14.74
C PRO A 137 -8.75 -7.69 15.78
N PRO A 138 -7.52 -8.21 15.63
CA PRO A 138 -6.95 -9.13 16.61
C PRO A 138 -6.88 -8.47 18.00
N PRO A 139 -7.18 -9.22 19.08
CA PRO A 139 -7.12 -8.66 20.43
C PRO A 139 -5.68 -8.34 20.84
N ASN A 140 -5.53 -7.35 21.72
CA ASN A 140 -4.26 -7.00 22.39
C ASN A 140 -3.12 -6.62 21.42
N VAL A 141 -3.41 -5.95 20.31
CA VAL A 141 -2.39 -5.31 19.48
C VAL A 141 -1.88 -4.06 20.20
N PRO A 142 -0.60 -3.99 20.59
CA PRO A 142 -0.05 -2.80 21.21
C PRO A 142 -0.25 -1.56 20.34
N PHE A 143 -0.72 -0.50 20.97
CA PHE A 143 -0.77 0.83 20.39
C PHE A 143 0.16 1.72 21.20
N VAL A 144 1.09 2.39 20.52
CA VAL A 144 1.95 3.40 21.16
C VAL A 144 1.58 4.75 20.53
N PRO A 145 0.76 5.58 21.22
CA PRO A 145 0.54 6.96 20.81
C PRO A 145 1.85 7.75 20.96
N GLU A 146 2.18 8.50 19.90
CA GLU A 146 3.19 9.57 19.82
C GLU A 146 4.59 9.29 20.39
N VAL A 147 5.55 9.04 19.50
CA VAL A 147 6.94 9.41 19.75
C VAL A 147 7.17 10.77 19.11
N VAL A 148 7.68 11.72 19.89
CA VAL A 148 8.38 12.93 19.39
C VAL A 148 9.22 12.51 18.18
N GLU A 149 8.98 13.13 17.03
CA GLU A 149 9.81 12.93 15.85
C GLU A 149 11.27 13.03 16.30
N SER A 150 12.03 11.93 16.21
CA SER A 150 13.43 12.00 16.56
C SER A 150 14.05 13.03 15.60
N PRO A 151 14.64 14.13 16.10
CA PRO A 151 15.22 15.17 15.23
C PRO A 151 16.37 14.61 14.39
N VAL A 152 16.88 13.44 14.77
CA VAL A 152 17.85 12.66 14.00
C VAL A 152 17.11 11.83 12.96
N LYS A 153 16.84 12.45 11.81
CA LYS A 153 16.55 11.72 10.58
C LYS A 153 17.76 10.83 10.29
N PRO A 154 17.62 9.50 10.13
CA PRO A 154 18.68 8.67 9.60
C PRO A 154 19.20 9.30 8.31
N HIS A 155 20.51 9.31 8.11
CA HIS A 155 21.11 9.89 6.90
C HIS A 155 20.43 9.25 5.67
N GLY A 156 19.73 10.07 4.86
CA GLY A 156 19.14 9.66 3.58
C GLY A 156 17.62 9.45 3.54
N ILE A 157 16.86 9.63 4.63
CA ILE A 157 15.38 9.60 4.56
C ILE A 157 14.84 11.03 4.30
N PRO A 158 14.16 11.30 3.17
CA PRO A 158 13.58 12.62 2.90
C PRO A 158 12.50 13.00 3.92
N SER A 159 12.32 14.30 4.18
CA SER A 159 11.25 14.83 5.06
C SER A 159 9.83 14.55 4.57
N ASP A 160 9.67 14.13 3.32
CA ASP A 160 8.40 14.21 2.59
C ASP A 160 7.81 12.82 2.30
N THR A 161 7.92 11.88 3.24
CA THR A 161 7.28 10.57 3.09
C THR A 161 5.75 10.69 3.08
N PRO A 162 5.01 10.03 2.17
CA PRO A 162 3.55 10.11 2.12
C PRO A 162 2.84 9.59 3.38
N PHE A 163 3.42 8.62 4.07
CA PHE A 163 2.80 7.96 5.21
C PHE A 163 3.83 7.56 6.27
N ILE A 164 3.34 7.34 7.47
CA ILE A 164 4.09 6.83 8.61
C ILE A 164 3.67 5.38 8.82
N ASN A 165 4.65 4.49 8.96
CA ASN A 165 4.45 3.08 9.26
C ASN A 165 5.19 2.69 10.54
N LYS A 166 4.49 2.03 11.47
CA LYS A 166 5.04 1.51 12.72
C LYS A 166 4.74 0.01 12.81
N SER A 167 5.77 -0.80 12.69
CA SER A 167 5.65 -2.25 12.88
C SER A 167 5.33 -2.58 14.34
N VAL A 168 4.25 -3.32 14.53
CA VAL A 168 3.91 -4.03 15.78
C VAL A 168 4.45 -5.46 15.77
N GLY A 169 4.80 -5.96 14.59
CA GLY A 169 5.50 -7.19 14.24
C GLY A 169 4.68 -8.47 14.25
N VAL A 170 5.29 -9.61 14.60
CA VAL A 170 4.78 -10.92 14.18
C VAL A 170 4.06 -11.62 15.33
N ARG A 171 2.78 -11.94 15.14
CA ARG A 171 1.99 -12.80 16.01
C ARG A 171 1.92 -14.20 15.40
N SER A 172 2.35 -15.22 16.15
CA SER A 172 2.15 -16.62 15.78
C SER A 172 0.82 -17.12 16.34
N LEU A 173 0.03 -17.81 15.52
CA LEU A 173 -1.26 -18.38 15.96
C LEU A 173 -1.11 -19.67 16.79
N SER A 174 0.04 -20.35 16.68
CA SER A 174 0.36 -21.55 17.45
C SER A 174 1.84 -21.62 17.82
N SER A 175 2.21 -22.48 18.76
CA SER A 175 3.60 -22.70 19.19
C SER A 175 4.45 -23.41 18.13
N SER A 176 3.83 -24.19 17.25
CA SER A 176 4.44 -24.85 16.08
C SER A 176 4.02 -24.17 14.77
N ALA A 177 3.81 -22.86 14.80
CA ALA A 177 3.34 -22.08 13.66
C ALA A 177 4.27 -22.17 12.45
N GLY A 178 3.73 -22.66 11.33
CA GLY A 178 4.40 -22.51 10.04
C GLY A 178 4.29 -21.08 9.51
N PRO A 179 4.92 -20.76 8.36
CA PRO A 179 4.83 -19.44 7.73
C PRO A 179 3.38 -18.93 7.53
N GLN A 180 2.46 -19.84 7.23
CA GLN A 180 1.03 -19.56 7.01
C GLN A 180 0.27 -19.16 8.29
N ASP A 181 0.81 -19.50 9.46
CA ASP A 181 0.20 -19.25 10.77
C ASP A 181 0.75 -18.00 11.45
N LYS A 182 1.59 -17.24 10.73
CA LYS A 182 2.14 -15.95 11.19
C LYS A 182 1.26 -14.81 10.69
N ARG A 183 1.01 -13.83 11.56
CA ARG A 183 0.28 -12.58 11.28
C ARG A 183 1.21 -11.41 11.55
N MET A 184 1.29 -10.47 10.63
CA MET A 184 2.13 -9.28 10.79
C MET A 184 1.26 -8.07 10.99
N HIS A 185 1.53 -7.33 12.04
CA HIS A 185 0.78 -6.13 12.39
C HIS A 185 1.61 -4.88 12.24
N GLN A 186 0.97 -3.85 11.70
CA GLN A 186 1.53 -2.51 11.58
C GLN A 186 0.43 -1.47 11.79
N TRP A 187 0.81 -0.37 12.42
CA TRP A 187 0.03 0.86 12.41
C TRP A 187 0.52 1.74 11.26
N ILE A 188 -0.41 2.21 10.43
CA ILE A 188 -0.11 3.03 9.27
C ILE A 188 -1.05 4.23 9.22
N LYS A 189 -0.54 5.40 8.83
CA LYS A 189 -1.36 6.59 8.54
C LYS A 189 -0.66 7.53 7.58
N ALA A 190 -1.44 8.34 6.86
CA ALA A 190 -0.91 9.45 6.08
C ALA A 190 -0.17 10.45 6.98
N GLN A 191 0.90 11.03 6.45
CA GLN A 191 1.63 12.11 7.11
C GLN A 191 0.96 13.45 6.81
N GLY A 192 0.71 14.26 7.84
CA GLY A 192 -0.03 15.53 7.71
C GLY A 192 -1.55 15.36 7.84
N VAL A 193 -2.26 16.49 7.71
CA VAL A 193 -3.72 16.54 7.75
C VAL A 193 -4.26 16.42 6.32
N MET A 194 -5.31 15.63 6.14
CA MET A 194 -5.96 15.44 4.83
C MET A 194 -7.33 16.14 4.74
N PRO A 195 -7.74 16.56 3.54
CA PRO A 195 -9.06 17.17 3.31
C PRO A 195 -10.19 16.20 3.64
N SER A 196 -11.40 16.71 3.91
CA SER A 196 -12.58 15.90 4.23
C SER A 196 -13.15 15.09 3.05
N ASP A 197 -12.53 15.13 1.86
CA ASP A 197 -12.90 14.35 0.69
C ASP A 197 -12.70 12.84 0.95
N THR A 198 -13.81 12.11 1.09
CA THR A 198 -13.81 10.64 1.26
C THR A 198 -13.06 9.92 0.14
N GLY A 199 -13.19 10.39 -1.10
CA GLY A 199 -12.48 9.84 -2.24
C GLY A 199 -10.97 9.98 -2.12
N MET A 200 -10.49 11.09 -1.54
CA MET A 200 -9.07 11.31 -1.24
C MET A 200 -8.57 10.33 -0.18
N HIS A 201 -9.34 10.11 0.89
CA HIS A 201 -8.99 9.14 1.91
C HIS A 201 -8.99 7.69 1.39
N LEU A 202 -9.94 7.33 0.53
CA LEU A 202 -9.98 6.00 -0.10
C LEU A 202 -8.76 5.78 -1.00
N ALA A 203 -8.35 6.81 -1.74
CA ALA A 203 -7.13 6.74 -2.55
C ALA A 203 -5.86 6.70 -1.69
N ALA A 204 -5.81 7.40 -0.56
CA ALA A 204 -4.72 7.27 0.41
C ALA A 204 -4.66 5.88 1.04
N LEU A 205 -5.80 5.28 1.40
CA LEU A 205 -5.86 3.88 1.86
C LEU A 205 -5.35 2.94 0.78
N ALA A 206 -5.77 3.12 -0.48
CA ALA A 206 -5.31 2.31 -1.60
C ALA A 206 -3.80 2.47 -1.83
N PHE A 207 -3.25 3.67 -1.69
CA PHE A 207 -1.80 3.92 -1.73
C PHE A 207 -1.05 3.16 -0.64
N MET A 208 -1.54 3.25 0.60
CA MET A 208 -0.92 2.65 1.77
C MET A 208 -1.08 1.12 1.82
N SER A 209 -2.10 0.55 1.18
CA SER A 209 -2.36 -0.89 1.17
C SER A 209 -1.25 -1.72 0.49
N ASP A 210 -0.50 -1.13 -0.44
CA ASP A 210 0.67 -1.74 -1.09
C ASP A 210 1.95 -1.64 -0.22
N SER A 211 1.89 -0.97 0.94
CA SER A 211 3.00 -0.92 1.88
C SER A 211 3.13 -2.25 2.62
N TYR A 212 4.34 -2.81 2.64
CA TYR A 212 4.70 -4.01 3.41
C TYR A 212 3.96 -5.30 3.01
N PHE A 213 3.18 -5.27 1.93
CA PHE A 213 2.30 -6.39 1.60
C PHE A 213 3.09 -7.61 1.14
N LEU A 214 3.89 -7.47 0.08
CA LEU A 214 4.70 -8.56 -0.47
C LEU A 214 5.82 -9.03 0.47
N ALA A 215 6.21 -8.17 1.41
CA ALA A 215 7.20 -8.49 2.41
C ALA A 215 6.74 -9.58 3.40
N ALA A 216 5.44 -9.87 3.48
CA ALA A 216 4.91 -10.88 4.39
C ALA A 216 5.44 -12.29 4.11
N VAL A 217 5.73 -12.64 2.85
CA VAL A 217 6.27 -13.97 2.51
C VAL A 217 7.65 -14.16 3.14
N PRO A 218 8.69 -13.40 2.74
CA PRO A 218 10.03 -13.58 3.30
C PRO A 218 10.11 -13.36 4.82
N HIS A 219 9.30 -12.48 5.42
CA HIS A 219 9.24 -12.34 6.87
C HIS A 219 8.63 -13.57 7.56
N SER A 220 7.56 -14.16 7.01
CA SER A 220 6.95 -15.38 7.56
C SER A 220 7.89 -16.58 7.48
N HIS A 221 8.74 -16.60 6.46
CA HIS A 221 9.76 -17.64 6.24
C HIS A 221 11.10 -17.36 6.94
N GLU A 222 11.27 -16.22 7.62
CA GLU A 222 12.54 -15.81 8.25
C GLU A 222 13.73 -15.75 7.27
N ILE A 223 13.45 -15.44 6.01
CA ILE A 223 14.44 -15.32 4.91
C ILE A 223 14.66 -13.86 4.49
N TRP A 224 14.36 -12.92 5.40
CA TRP A 224 14.39 -11.50 5.10
C TRP A 224 15.81 -10.93 5.06
N HIS A 225 16.48 -11.00 3.90
CA HIS A 225 17.75 -10.30 3.68
C HIS A 225 17.71 -9.60 2.31
N PHE A 226 17.68 -8.26 2.36
CA PHE A 226 17.91 -7.39 1.21
C PHE A 226 19.25 -6.69 1.43
N GLU A 227 20.09 -6.65 0.40
CA GLU A 227 21.33 -5.87 0.40
C GLU A 227 21.04 -4.37 0.57
N HIS A 228 19.90 -3.90 0.05
CA HIS A 228 19.38 -2.55 0.20
C HIS A 228 17.87 -2.59 0.46
N PRO A 229 17.41 -2.56 1.72
CA PRO A 229 15.97 -2.61 2.02
C PRO A 229 15.25 -1.37 1.46
N PRO A 230 14.03 -1.51 0.91
CA PRO A 230 13.28 -0.38 0.37
C PRO A 230 12.87 0.61 1.48
N VAL A 231 12.79 1.90 1.14
CA VAL A 231 12.48 2.97 2.13
C VAL A 231 11.10 2.80 2.77
N THR A 232 10.18 2.08 2.12
CA THR A 232 8.87 1.72 2.68
C THR A 232 8.96 0.83 3.93
N GLU A 233 10.14 0.30 4.25
CA GLU A 233 10.40 -0.53 5.42
C GLU A 233 11.09 0.21 6.57
N PHE A 234 11.23 1.55 6.51
CA PHE A 234 11.75 2.29 7.66
C PHE A 234 10.74 2.37 8.79
N TYR A 235 10.70 1.33 9.62
CA TYR A 235 10.04 1.35 10.91
C TYR A 235 10.95 2.09 11.90
N GLN A 236 10.82 3.41 11.96
CA GLN A 236 11.38 4.13 13.10
C GLN A 236 10.54 3.83 14.34
N THR A 237 10.88 2.77 15.06
CA THR A 237 10.40 2.60 16.43
C THR A 237 11.60 2.82 17.32
N THR A 238 11.82 4.08 17.70
CA THR A 238 12.80 4.48 18.73
C THR A 238 12.49 3.87 20.10
N GLN A 239 11.26 3.36 20.28
CA GLN A 239 10.83 2.53 21.40
C GLN A 239 10.36 1.18 20.87
N ASP A 240 10.80 0.09 21.49
CA ASP A 240 10.29 -1.25 21.21
C ASP A 240 8.79 -1.30 21.57
N ILE A 241 7.90 -1.05 20.59
CA ILE A 241 6.44 -1.31 20.67
C ILE A 241 6.18 -2.75 21.15
N PHE A 242 7.14 -3.64 20.91
CA PHE A 242 7.19 -5.03 21.33
C PHE A 242 7.48 -5.26 22.80
N SER A 243 8.19 -4.35 23.48
CA SER A 243 8.67 -4.58 24.86
C SER A 243 7.53 -4.78 25.87
N THR A 244 6.33 -4.30 25.53
CA THR A 244 5.11 -4.47 26.32
C THR A 244 4.18 -5.57 25.78
N SER A 245 4.49 -6.17 24.62
CA SER A 245 3.64 -7.20 24.01
C SER A 245 4.03 -8.59 24.48
N THR A 246 3.05 -9.36 24.96
CA THR A 246 3.22 -10.79 25.26
C THR A 246 2.86 -11.70 24.08
N THR A 247 2.32 -11.13 23.00
CA THR A 247 1.76 -11.88 21.86
C THR A 247 2.53 -11.70 20.56
N HIS A 248 3.40 -10.69 20.47
CA HIS A 248 4.16 -10.37 19.26
C HIS A 248 5.66 -10.57 19.49
N SER A 249 6.32 -11.19 18.53
CA SER A 249 7.77 -11.21 18.43
C SER A 249 8.25 -10.11 17.48
N LYS A 250 9.47 -9.61 17.75
CA LYS A 250 10.13 -8.64 16.89
C LYS A 250 10.30 -9.23 15.50
N VAL A 251 9.95 -8.44 14.48
CA VAL A 251 10.22 -8.80 13.08
C VAL A 251 11.74 -8.95 12.91
N PRO A 252 12.27 -10.13 12.53
CA PRO A 252 13.70 -10.30 12.32
C PRO A 252 14.20 -9.37 11.21
N ARG A 253 15.29 -8.63 11.47
CA ARG A 253 15.91 -7.74 10.49
C ARG A 253 17.42 -7.96 10.40
N PRO A 254 17.85 -9.10 9.84
CA PRO A 254 19.26 -9.46 9.81
C PRO A 254 20.13 -8.50 8.97
N HIS A 255 19.55 -7.63 8.13
CA HIS A 255 20.29 -6.58 7.44
C HIS A 255 20.70 -5.40 8.33
N TYR A 256 20.05 -5.20 9.50
CA TYR A 256 20.50 -4.25 10.53
C TYR A 256 21.47 -4.86 11.54
N ASP A 257 21.60 -6.19 11.54
CA ASP A 257 22.51 -6.90 12.42
C ASP A 257 23.92 -6.86 11.82
N LEU A 258 24.77 -5.98 12.36
CA LEU A 258 26.17 -5.82 11.95
C LEU A 258 27.09 -6.87 12.59
N SER A 259 26.55 -7.83 13.35
CA SER A 259 27.34 -8.92 13.92
C SER A 259 27.94 -9.80 12.83
N PRO A 260 29.09 -10.47 13.08
CA PRO A 260 29.74 -11.33 12.09
C PRO A 260 28.75 -12.38 11.57
N LYS A 261 28.53 -12.42 10.26
CA LYS A 261 27.67 -13.43 9.63
C LYS A 261 28.17 -14.82 10.04
N ASP A 262 27.29 -15.63 10.62
CA ASP A 262 27.59 -17.02 10.95
C ASP A 262 28.01 -17.76 9.67
N PRO A 263 29.27 -18.23 9.55
CA PRO A 263 29.78 -18.83 8.33
C PRO A 263 29.12 -20.18 8.00
N VAL A 264 28.37 -20.78 8.93
CA VAL A 264 27.74 -22.11 8.78
C VAL A 264 26.31 -22.03 8.27
N ARG A 265 25.63 -20.87 8.41
CA ARG A 265 24.21 -20.74 8.02
C ARG A 265 24.11 -20.16 6.61
N PRO A 266 23.65 -20.93 5.59
CA PRO A 266 23.50 -20.40 4.24
C PRO A 266 22.48 -19.25 4.26
N VAL A 267 22.93 -18.05 3.87
CA VAL A 267 22.10 -16.85 3.88
C VAL A 267 21.11 -16.97 2.71
N ARG A 268 19.84 -17.25 3.02
CA ARG A 268 18.75 -17.17 2.03
C ARG A 268 18.38 -15.71 1.85
N GLU A 269 18.85 -15.11 0.77
CA GLU A 269 18.62 -13.71 0.44
C GLU A 269 17.51 -13.58 -0.62
N VAL A 270 16.63 -12.59 -0.47
CA VAL A 270 15.61 -12.31 -1.49
C VAL A 270 16.28 -11.53 -2.61
N ALA A 271 16.45 -12.16 -3.78
CA ALA A 271 17.06 -11.51 -4.94
C ALA A 271 16.05 -10.72 -5.77
N MET A 272 14.79 -11.13 -5.79
CA MET A 272 13.74 -10.46 -6.55
C MET A 272 12.41 -10.58 -5.84
N MET A 273 11.73 -9.44 -5.73
CA MET A 273 10.40 -9.34 -5.17
C MET A 273 9.60 -8.32 -5.98
N VAL A 274 8.52 -8.76 -6.65
CA VAL A 274 7.74 -7.90 -7.56
C VAL A 274 6.25 -8.25 -7.46
N SER A 275 5.39 -7.24 -7.32
CA SER A 275 3.93 -7.38 -7.33
C SER A 275 3.42 -7.81 -8.72
N LEU A 276 2.48 -8.75 -8.77
CA LEU A 276 1.82 -9.19 -10.01
C LEU A 276 0.43 -8.56 -10.14
N ASP A 277 -0.34 -8.60 -9.07
CA ASP A 277 -1.68 -8.03 -8.99
C ASP A 277 -1.88 -7.29 -7.66
N HIS A 278 -3.04 -6.65 -7.50
CA HIS A 278 -3.48 -6.14 -6.20
C HIS A 278 -5.00 -5.93 -6.26
N THR A 279 -5.73 -6.50 -5.31
CA THR A 279 -7.19 -6.36 -5.21
C THR A 279 -7.55 -5.73 -3.88
N ILE A 280 -8.46 -4.75 -3.90
CA ILE A 280 -8.99 -4.08 -2.71
C ILE A 280 -10.52 -4.17 -2.74
N TYR A 281 -11.10 -4.56 -1.61
CA TYR A 281 -12.51 -4.40 -1.30
C TYR A 281 -12.65 -3.32 -0.22
N PHE A 282 -13.44 -2.29 -0.50
CA PHE A 282 -13.61 -1.12 0.38
C PHE A 282 -14.90 -1.25 1.19
N HIS A 283 -14.76 -1.19 2.52
CA HIS A 283 -15.82 -1.38 3.49
C HIS A 283 -15.99 -0.10 4.33
N ASN A 284 -17.17 0.10 4.93
CA ASN A 284 -17.41 1.13 5.96
C ASN A 284 -16.79 2.51 5.68
N GLN A 285 -16.85 2.98 4.43
CA GLN A 285 -16.02 4.08 3.92
C GLN A 285 -16.26 5.42 4.63
N SER A 286 -17.44 5.62 5.20
CA SER A 286 -17.77 6.79 6.02
C SER A 286 -16.98 6.87 7.32
N LYS A 287 -16.36 5.77 7.76
CA LYS A 287 -15.50 5.70 8.94
C LYS A 287 -14.01 5.87 8.62
N LEU A 288 -13.65 5.98 7.34
CA LEU A 288 -12.26 6.07 6.93
C LEU A 288 -11.71 7.49 7.12
N ARG A 289 -10.67 7.60 7.94
CA ARG A 289 -9.75 8.75 8.00
C ARG A 289 -8.32 8.24 7.80
N ALA A 290 -7.80 8.40 6.59
CA ALA A 290 -6.47 7.93 6.24
C ALA A 290 -5.31 8.67 6.95
N ASP A 291 -5.56 9.86 7.50
CA ASP A 291 -4.64 10.63 8.33
C ASP A 291 -4.69 10.26 9.83
N GLU A 292 -5.60 9.36 10.20
CA GLU A 292 -5.64 8.68 11.49
C GLU A 292 -4.96 7.31 11.43
N TRP A 293 -4.59 6.77 12.59
CA TRP A 293 -3.97 5.45 12.68
C TRP A 293 -4.91 4.34 12.24
N LEU A 294 -4.46 3.57 11.25
CA LEU A 294 -5.10 2.36 10.76
C LEU A 294 -4.27 1.15 11.16
N LEU A 295 -4.91 0.10 11.66
CA LEU A 295 -4.27 -1.18 11.93
C LEU A 295 -4.32 -2.02 10.65
N ALA A 296 -3.17 -2.43 10.13
CA ALA A 296 -3.09 -3.41 9.06
C ALA A 296 -2.54 -4.74 9.59
N GLU A 297 -3.29 -5.82 9.38
CA GLU A 297 -2.80 -7.20 9.49
C GLU A 297 -2.49 -7.72 8.10
N VAL A 298 -1.30 -8.31 7.93
CA VAL A 298 -0.90 -9.01 6.70
C VAL A 298 -0.50 -10.44 7.04
N HIS A 299 -0.89 -11.39 6.19
CA HIS A 299 -0.38 -12.75 6.24
C HIS A 299 -0.31 -13.39 4.86
N THR A 300 0.37 -14.54 4.77
CA THR A 300 0.41 -15.35 3.56
C THR A 300 -0.30 -16.67 3.81
N SER A 301 -1.08 -17.14 2.83
CA SER A 301 -1.73 -18.46 2.90
C SER A 301 -1.00 -19.51 2.07
N TRP A 302 -0.16 -19.09 1.13
CA TRP A 302 0.55 -19.96 0.20
C TRP A 302 1.76 -19.26 -0.39
N ALA A 303 2.87 -19.99 -0.52
CA ALA A 303 4.03 -19.61 -1.31
C ALA A 303 4.62 -20.85 -1.99
N GLY A 304 4.91 -20.73 -3.28
CA GLY A 304 5.37 -21.82 -4.13
C GLY A 304 5.63 -21.33 -5.55
N GLU A 305 6.40 -22.10 -6.33
CA GLU A 305 6.66 -21.77 -7.75
C GLU A 305 7.20 -20.34 -7.97
N SER A 306 8.03 -19.84 -7.04
CA SER A 306 8.54 -18.46 -7.02
C SER A 306 7.47 -17.36 -6.87
N ARG A 307 6.29 -17.71 -6.34
CA ARG A 307 5.20 -16.78 -6.04
C ARG A 307 4.77 -16.90 -4.58
N GLY A 308 4.06 -15.90 -4.10
CA GLY A 308 3.37 -15.95 -2.82
C GLY A 308 2.07 -15.16 -2.87
N LEU A 309 1.06 -15.68 -2.18
CA LEU A 309 -0.25 -15.06 -2.02
C LEU A 309 -0.35 -14.46 -0.62
N MET A 310 -0.64 -13.16 -0.55
CA MET A 310 -0.81 -12.43 0.69
C MET A 310 -2.23 -11.90 0.81
N HIS A 311 -2.69 -11.81 2.06
CA HIS A 311 -3.98 -11.28 2.45
C HIS A 311 -3.77 -10.17 3.47
N GLN A 312 -4.55 -9.10 3.35
CA GLN A 312 -4.51 -7.97 4.29
C GLN A 312 -5.92 -7.60 4.74
N ARG A 313 -6.03 -7.27 6.03
CA ARG A 313 -7.20 -6.55 6.57
C ARG A 313 -6.72 -5.23 7.16
N ILE A 314 -7.49 -4.18 6.92
CA ILE A 314 -7.22 -2.84 7.45
C ILE A 314 -8.41 -2.40 8.29
N TRP A 315 -8.16 -2.08 9.55
CA TRP A 315 -9.15 -1.54 10.48
C TRP A 315 -8.84 -0.10 10.86
N SER A 316 -9.88 0.68 11.15
CA SER A 316 -9.74 1.94 11.88
C SER A 316 -9.24 1.70 13.30
N ARG A 317 -8.81 2.77 13.97
CA ARG A 317 -8.37 2.71 15.38
C ARG A 317 -9.45 2.19 16.33
N ASP A 318 -10.72 2.46 16.06
CA ASP A 318 -11.87 1.97 16.83
C ASP A 318 -12.32 0.55 16.41
N GLY A 319 -11.60 -0.11 15.50
CA GLY A 319 -11.79 -1.51 15.16
C GLY A 319 -12.81 -1.79 14.07
N VAL A 320 -13.24 -0.78 13.30
CA VAL A 320 -14.09 -0.95 12.13
C VAL A 320 -13.25 -1.47 10.97
N LEU A 321 -13.67 -2.57 10.33
CA LEU A 321 -13.00 -3.08 9.13
C LEU A 321 -13.25 -2.13 7.96
N LEU A 322 -12.18 -1.56 7.40
CA LEU A 322 -12.23 -0.56 6.33
C LEU A 322 -11.87 -1.13 4.97
N ALA A 323 -10.97 -2.13 4.93
CA ALA A 323 -10.60 -2.76 3.67
C ALA A 323 -10.12 -4.20 3.85
N THR A 324 -10.32 -4.99 2.79
CA THR A 324 -9.72 -6.31 2.61
C THR A 324 -8.93 -6.29 1.31
N CYS A 325 -7.66 -6.68 1.36
CA CYS A 325 -6.80 -6.71 0.19
C CYS A 325 -6.23 -8.10 -0.04
N ILE A 326 -5.99 -8.43 -1.31
CA ILE A 326 -5.33 -9.66 -1.74
C ILE A 326 -4.29 -9.29 -2.80
N GLN A 327 -3.12 -9.90 -2.73
CA GLN A 327 -2.04 -9.67 -3.68
C GLN A 327 -1.24 -10.94 -3.88
N GLU A 328 -0.88 -11.24 -5.13
CA GLU A 328 0.15 -12.18 -5.50
C GLU A 328 1.39 -11.41 -5.97
N GLY A 329 2.57 -11.95 -5.66
CA GLY A 329 3.80 -11.43 -6.20
C GLY A 329 4.84 -12.51 -6.40
N ILE A 330 5.83 -12.21 -7.24
CA ILE A 330 7.01 -13.02 -7.43
C ILE A 330 7.93 -12.82 -6.23
N VAL A 331 8.38 -13.92 -5.64
CA VAL A 331 9.42 -13.94 -4.60
C VAL A 331 10.46 -14.98 -5.01
N ARG A 332 11.67 -14.52 -5.32
CA ARG A 332 12.79 -15.38 -5.71
C ARG A 332 13.98 -15.14 -4.81
N LEU A 333 14.61 -16.24 -4.41
CA LEU A 333 15.85 -16.20 -3.65
C LEU A 333 17.05 -16.08 -4.58
N GLY A 334 18.11 -15.45 -4.10
CA GLY A 334 19.41 -15.48 -4.76
C GLY A 334 19.93 -16.91 -4.82
N SER A 335 20.53 -17.29 -5.95
CA SER A 335 21.33 -18.51 -5.98
C SER A 335 22.54 -18.34 -5.05
N GLU A 336 22.90 -19.37 -4.30
CA GLU A 336 24.26 -19.46 -3.76
C GLU A 336 25.23 -19.18 -4.92
N LYS A 337 26.19 -18.28 -4.73
CA LYS A 337 27.30 -18.16 -5.68
C LYS A 337 27.87 -19.56 -5.81
N SER A 338 27.63 -20.22 -6.95
CA SER A 338 28.37 -21.43 -7.31
C SER A 338 29.82 -21.07 -7.11
N SER A 339 30.46 -21.72 -6.14
CA SER A 339 31.88 -21.64 -5.89
C SER A 339 32.55 -21.87 -7.25
N ARG A 340 32.99 -20.79 -7.88
CA ARG A 340 33.94 -20.89 -8.97
C ARG A 340 35.21 -21.42 -8.32
N LEU A 341 35.40 -22.72 -8.58
CA LEU A 341 36.62 -23.54 -8.51
C LEU A 341 37.81 -22.95 -7.75
#